data_AF-A0A812LP88-F1
#
_entry.id   AF-A0A812LP88-F1
#
_cell.length_a   1.000
_cell.length_b   1.000
_cell.length_c   1.000
_cell.angle_alpha   90.00
_cell.angle_beta   90.00
_cell.angle_gamma   90.00
#
_symmetry.space_group_name_H-M   'P 1'
#
loop_
_entity.id
_entity.type
_entity.pdbx_description
1 polymer ?
#
loop_
_entity_poly.entity_id
_entity_poly.type
_entity_poly.pdbx_seq_one_letter_code
_entity_poly.pdbx_strand_id
1 'polypeptide(L)'
;MRLRSLAALAALACGMRPKEPSLMEVSRQERFDRLYRQYFKHYEKGQARSMPGLRHHEIPLQFEFELPKRMYSLSMTPALLLMRGGISPSSALQAGGLGAAFHSGSPWWYIEVDGLGSKHHQVIQGLPEANSVVVRPETVLHTNFAKDLVNYFEMVHVPHAVHKTSFQYTVGVRPSRLKALLNAATPRTARKHVEEFCRGQCSRSYEGVLLLSSMVLRQASSCSSCGFPKRCQSPWLLRTHFGDLVQSLPEHDRANLTEDVLHVWGGAPDKPLYPQGIMDYLHFPEMAELGGMVQGRRNSANVSREIPVDEDGLLQLAGDMLDQKQRARIDDRLRGRACAVNGEPPSEGGTWRAPSARQWLEAASLGQDLMSDHDSPASQASLSRTLWRSMGQWRLSAEEPRIFLECRAPSSCLGKTDAKWHRLSYEGMLLETARAVHRLEHA
;
A
#
# COMPACT_ATOMS: atom_id res chain seq x y z
N MET A 1 22.50 4.84 -37.50
CA MET A 1 22.50 5.25 -36.08
C MET A 1 23.36 6.48 -35.72
N ARG A 2 24.20 7.04 -36.62
CA ARG A 2 25.12 8.16 -36.28
C ARG A 2 24.64 9.59 -36.60
N LEU A 3 23.50 9.78 -37.27
CA LEU A 3 23.04 11.11 -37.71
C LEU A 3 22.21 11.88 -36.68
N ARG A 4 21.57 11.21 -35.70
CA ARG A 4 20.79 11.89 -34.66
C ARG A 4 21.65 12.57 -33.57
N SER A 5 22.91 12.14 -33.40
CA SER A 5 23.80 12.67 -32.35
C SER A 5 24.41 14.04 -32.70
N LEU A 6 24.52 14.38 -33.99
CA LEU A 6 25.12 15.66 -34.42
C LEU A 6 24.13 16.83 -34.30
N ALA A 7 22.84 16.59 -34.52
CA ALA A 7 21.81 17.61 -34.39
C ALA A 7 21.61 18.08 -32.93
N ALA A 8 21.73 17.16 -31.97
CA ALA A 8 21.62 17.49 -30.55
C ALA A 8 22.81 18.33 -30.04
N LEU A 9 24.02 18.08 -30.56
CA LEU A 9 25.23 18.84 -30.20
C LEU A 9 25.26 20.25 -30.81
N ALA A 10 24.73 20.42 -32.03
CA ALA A 10 24.63 21.73 -32.66
C ALA A 10 23.64 22.68 -31.96
N ALA A 11 22.54 22.13 -31.41
CA ALA A 11 21.54 22.92 -30.67
C ALA A 11 22.09 23.48 -29.34
N LEU A 12 22.98 22.74 -28.68
CA LEU A 12 23.65 23.17 -27.43
C LEU A 12 24.67 24.30 -27.66
N ALA A 13 25.28 24.38 -28.85
CA ALA A 13 26.29 25.39 -29.16
C ALA A 13 25.70 26.78 -29.51
N CYS A 14 24.44 26.85 -29.94
CA CYS A 14 23.80 28.11 -30.38
C CYS A 14 22.99 28.85 -29.30
N GLY A 15 23.02 28.42 -28.04
CA GLY A 15 22.23 29.06 -26.96
C GLY A 15 20.71 29.04 -27.19
N MET A 16 20.24 28.25 -28.18
CA MET A 16 18.82 28.09 -28.45
C MET A 16 18.26 27.15 -27.40
N ARG A 17 17.57 27.71 -26.38
CA ARG A 17 16.67 26.89 -25.57
C ARG A 17 15.70 26.21 -26.55
N PRO A 18 15.58 24.87 -26.55
CA PRO A 18 14.57 24.23 -27.37
C PRO A 18 13.24 24.90 -27.02
N LYS A 19 12.56 25.47 -28.03
CA LYS A 19 11.19 25.95 -27.85
C LYS A 19 10.42 24.75 -27.32
N GLU A 20 9.95 24.82 -26.08
CA GLU A 20 9.02 23.83 -25.57
C GLU A 20 7.88 23.77 -26.60
N PRO A 21 7.52 22.58 -27.10
CA PRO A 21 6.43 22.45 -28.05
C PRO A 21 5.20 23.14 -27.48
N SER A 22 4.48 23.85 -28.36
CA SER A 22 3.20 24.46 -28.02
C SER A 22 2.35 23.43 -27.28
N LEU A 23 1.77 23.79 -26.13
CA LEU A 23 0.93 22.92 -25.28
C LEU A 23 -0.26 22.30 -26.02
N MET A 24 -0.55 22.76 -27.24
CA MET A 24 -1.58 22.25 -28.15
C MET A 24 -1.16 21.03 -28.98
N GLU A 25 0.14 20.65 -29.02
CA GLU A 25 0.63 19.49 -29.80
C GLU A 25 0.86 18.22 -28.97
N VAL A 26 0.71 18.30 -27.65
CA VAL A 26 0.95 17.20 -26.72
C VAL A 26 -0.30 16.33 -26.60
N SER A 27 -0.16 15.01 -26.75
CA SER A 27 -1.30 14.10 -26.62
C SER A 27 -1.93 14.17 -25.23
N ARG A 28 -3.24 13.89 -25.12
CA ARG A 28 -3.94 13.87 -23.82
C ARG A 28 -3.23 12.98 -22.80
N GLN A 29 -2.83 11.78 -23.21
CA GLN A 29 -2.10 10.82 -22.37
C GLN A 29 -0.79 11.41 -21.85
N GLU A 30 -0.03 12.10 -22.71
CA GLU A 30 1.26 12.68 -22.35
C GLU A 30 1.13 13.80 -21.31
N ARG A 31 0.03 14.56 -21.30
CA ARG A 31 -0.27 15.54 -20.23
C ARG A 31 -0.50 14.88 -18.88
N PHE A 32 -1.29 13.80 -18.82
CA PHE A 32 -1.45 13.03 -17.59
C PHE A 32 -0.09 12.46 -17.12
N ASP A 33 0.69 11.88 -18.04
CA ASP A 33 2.02 11.34 -17.71
C ASP A 33 3.01 12.42 -17.25
N ARG A 34 2.89 13.65 -17.76
CA ARG A 34 3.66 14.81 -17.28
C ARG A 34 3.26 15.18 -15.85
N LEU A 35 1.97 15.28 -15.57
CA LEU A 35 1.44 15.56 -14.23
C LEU A 35 1.90 14.49 -13.22
N TYR A 36 1.78 13.20 -13.59
CA TYR A 36 2.30 12.09 -12.80
C TYR A 36 3.79 12.28 -12.51
N ARG A 37 4.62 12.55 -13.53
CA ARG A 37 6.06 12.76 -13.33
C ARG A 37 6.39 13.95 -12.44
N GLN A 38 5.66 15.05 -12.56
CA GLN A 38 5.97 16.30 -11.88
C GLN A 38 5.58 16.31 -10.39
N TYR A 39 4.36 15.87 -10.06
CA TYR A 39 3.81 16.11 -8.72
C TYR A 39 3.56 14.86 -7.91
N PHE A 40 3.50 13.69 -8.54
CA PHE A 40 3.28 12.48 -7.75
C PHE A 40 4.53 12.16 -6.95
N LYS A 41 4.30 11.82 -5.68
CA LYS A 41 5.32 11.11 -4.90
C LYS A 41 5.50 9.77 -5.60
N HIS A 42 6.49 9.70 -6.48
CA HIS A 42 6.97 8.43 -6.98
C HIS A 42 7.46 7.70 -5.74
N TYR A 43 6.78 6.64 -5.35
CA TYR A 43 7.54 5.49 -4.86
C TYR A 43 8.52 5.24 -5.98
N GLU A 44 9.79 5.62 -5.80
CA GLU A 44 10.78 5.68 -6.87
C GLU A 44 10.61 4.44 -7.73
N LYS A 45 10.23 4.65 -8.99
CA LYS A 45 9.78 3.58 -9.85
C LYS A 45 10.94 2.59 -10.00
N GLY A 46 10.83 1.42 -9.36
CA GLY A 46 11.87 0.40 -9.34
C GLY A 46 12.88 0.47 -8.18
N GLN A 47 12.77 1.41 -7.23
CA GLN A 47 13.50 1.33 -5.97
C GLN A 47 12.57 0.88 -4.84
N ALA A 48 12.90 -0.28 -4.30
CA ALA A 48 12.34 -0.81 -3.07
C ALA A 48 12.38 0.23 -1.94
N ARG A 49 11.39 0.20 -1.05
CA ARG A 49 11.64 0.68 0.31
C ARG A 49 12.72 -0.22 0.92
N SER A 50 13.84 0.37 1.31
CA SER A 50 14.89 -0.25 2.12
C SER A 50 15.04 0.54 3.42
N MET A 51 15.60 -0.09 4.46
CA MET A 51 15.87 0.57 5.73
C MET A 51 17.37 0.58 5.98
N PRO A 52 18.07 1.66 5.61
CA PRO A 52 19.50 1.75 5.84
C PRO A 52 19.81 1.84 7.35
N GLY A 53 20.89 1.19 7.80
CA GLY A 53 21.44 1.36 9.15
C GLY A 53 20.82 0.48 10.25
N LEU A 54 19.96 -0.48 9.91
CA LEU A 54 19.57 -1.54 10.85
C LEU A 54 20.70 -2.57 10.97
N ARG A 55 20.94 -3.10 12.17
CA ARG A 55 21.87 -4.23 12.34
C ARG A 55 21.17 -5.53 11.98
N HIS A 56 21.90 -6.48 11.41
CA HIS A 56 21.37 -7.78 10.94
C HIS A 56 20.45 -8.53 11.93
N HIS A 57 20.61 -8.36 13.25
CA HIS A 57 19.78 -9.04 14.27
C HIS A 57 18.52 -8.27 14.71
N GLU A 58 18.46 -6.96 14.50
CA GLU A 58 17.39 -6.11 15.03
C GLU A 58 16.08 -6.31 14.27
N ILE A 59 14.92 -6.42 14.93
CA ILE A 59 13.63 -6.51 14.25
C ILE A 59 12.99 -5.10 14.16
N PRO A 60 12.95 -4.45 12.99
CA PRO A 60 12.33 -3.13 12.86
C PRO A 60 10.81 -3.16 13.06
N LEU A 61 10.31 -2.05 13.58
CA LEU A 61 8.90 -1.75 13.82
C LEU A 61 8.51 -0.44 13.13
N GLN A 62 7.37 -0.45 12.45
CA GLN A 62 6.69 0.77 12.00
C GLN A 62 5.24 0.71 12.47
N PHE A 63 4.73 1.80 13.03
CA PHE A 63 3.35 1.89 13.48
C PHE A 63 2.54 2.79 12.55
N GLU A 64 1.32 2.38 12.26
CA GLU A 64 0.36 3.14 11.45
C GLU A 64 -0.94 3.27 12.26
N PHE A 65 -1.48 4.49 12.35
CA PHE A 65 -2.67 4.80 13.13
C PHE A 65 -3.69 5.51 12.23
N GLU A 66 -4.80 4.84 11.94
CA GLU A 66 -5.93 5.51 11.29
C GLU A 66 -6.72 6.28 12.37
N LEU A 67 -6.97 7.58 12.17
CA LEU A 67 -7.80 8.33 13.09
C LEU A 67 -9.30 8.03 12.83
N PRO A 68 -10.15 7.89 13.86
CA PRO A 68 -11.54 7.49 13.66
C PRO A 68 -12.32 8.48 12.81
N LYS A 69 -13.05 7.95 11.82
CA LYS A 69 -13.88 8.75 10.90
C LYS A 69 -14.88 9.68 11.59
N ARG A 70 -15.37 9.31 12.77
CA ARG A 70 -16.35 10.10 13.55
C ARG A 70 -15.72 11.29 14.29
N MET A 71 -14.41 11.31 14.44
CA MET A 71 -13.70 12.29 15.26
C MET A 71 -13.01 13.35 14.39
N TYR A 72 -12.57 12.97 13.19
CA TYR A 72 -11.89 13.86 12.26
C TYR A 72 -12.39 13.63 10.84
N SER A 73 -13.32 14.46 10.39
CA SER A 73 -13.37 14.77 8.96
C SER A 73 -12.50 15.99 8.75
N LEU A 74 -11.37 15.84 8.07
CA LEU A 74 -10.63 17.02 7.63
C LEU A 74 -11.57 17.84 6.74
N SER A 75 -11.69 19.14 7.04
CA SER A 75 -12.29 20.09 6.10
C SER A 75 -11.39 20.09 4.86
N MET A 76 -11.83 19.38 3.83
CA MET A 76 -11.05 19.21 2.61
C MET A 76 -10.84 20.58 1.97
N THR A 77 -9.59 21.01 1.91
CA THR A 77 -9.13 22.14 1.10
C THR A 77 -8.62 21.63 -0.25
N PRO A 78 -8.47 22.49 -1.26
CA PRO A 78 -7.90 22.10 -2.55
C PRO A 78 -6.53 21.40 -2.41
N ALA A 79 -5.63 21.96 -1.59
CA ALA A 79 -4.32 21.36 -1.33
C ALA A 79 -4.43 19.99 -0.65
N LEU A 80 -5.33 19.80 0.32
CA LEU A 80 -5.57 18.51 0.96
C LEU A 80 -6.12 17.47 -0.02
N LEU A 81 -6.98 17.88 -0.96
CA LEU A 81 -7.52 16.99 -1.97
C LEU A 81 -6.43 16.54 -2.98
N LEU A 82 -5.54 17.45 -3.38
CA LEU A 82 -4.37 17.11 -4.19
C LEU A 82 -3.47 16.10 -3.47
N MET A 83 -3.11 16.36 -2.21
CA MET A 83 -2.25 15.48 -1.40
C MET A 83 -2.88 14.09 -1.20
N ARG A 84 -4.17 14.02 -0.86
CA ARG A 84 -4.93 12.76 -0.77
C ARG A 84 -4.92 12.00 -2.10
N GLY A 85 -4.93 12.72 -3.21
CA GLY A 85 -4.87 12.13 -4.54
C GLY A 85 -3.45 11.94 -5.06
N GLY A 86 -2.44 11.90 -4.17
CA GLY A 86 -1.05 11.57 -4.51
C GLY A 86 -0.21 12.71 -5.08
N ILE A 87 -0.80 13.90 -5.27
CA ILE A 87 -0.14 15.10 -5.81
C ILE A 87 0.41 15.93 -4.65
N SER A 88 1.72 16.17 -4.62
CA SER A 88 2.37 17.04 -3.64
C SER A 88 2.62 18.43 -4.25
N PRO A 89 1.72 19.42 -4.10
CA PRO A 89 1.93 20.75 -4.65
C PRO A 89 3.13 21.45 -3.96
N SER A 90 3.84 22.28 -4.71
CA SER A 90 5.06 22.97 -4.25
C SER A 90 4.74 23.93 -3.12
N SER A 91 3.59 24.63 -3.18
CA SER A 91 3.09 25.50 -2.12
C SER A 91 2.82 24.74 -0.83
N ALA A 92 2.34 23.49 -0.89
CA ALA A 92 2.24 22.66 0.30
C ALA A 92 3.64 22.39 0.83
N LEU A 93 4.59 21.90 0.03
CA LEU A 93 5.98 21.65 0.47
C LEU A 93 6.68 22.90 1.05
N GLN A 94 6.44 24.09 0.48
CA GLN A 94 7.02 25.37 0.92
C GLN A 94 6.34 25.93 2.17
N ALA A 95 5.04 25.69 2.35
CA ALA A 95 4.36 25.88 3.63
C ALA A 95 4.71 24.78 4.66
N GLY A 96 5.69 23.92 4.33
CA GLY A 96 6.24 22.81 5.11
C GLY A 96 5.43 21.50 5.05
N GLY A 97 4.46 21.44 4.14
CA GLY A 97 3.61 20.29 3.82
C GLY A 97 2.43 20.16 4.76
N LEU A 98 1.62 19.12 4.57
CA LEU A 98 0.86 18.53 5.69
C LEU A 98 1.78 18.31 6.91
N GLY A 99 3.07 18.02 6.69
CA GLY A 99 4.10 17.92 7.74
C GLY A 99 4.43 19.20 8.51
N ALA A 100 3.97 20.38 8.09
CA ALA A 100 4.14 21.63 8.84
C ALA A 100 2.83 22.20 9.39
N ALA A 101 1.69 21.92 8.75
CA ALA A 101 0.39 22.07 9.41
C ALA A 101 0.27 21.08 10.59
N PHE A 102 0.86 19.88 10.44
CA PHE A 102 1.12 18.90 11.47
C PHE A 102 2.62 18.81 11.75
N HIS A 103 3.29 19.94 12.03
CA HIS A 103 4.61 19.89 12.66
C HIS A 103 4.44 19.05 13.93
N SER A 104 4.81 17.77 13.83
CA SER A 104 4.71 16.82 14.93
C SER A 104 5.56 17.23 16.13
N GLY A 105 6.43 18.26 15.96
CA GLY A 105 7.48 18.59 16.92
C GLY A 105 8.39 17.40 17.20
N SER A 106 8.27 16.32 16.43
CA SER A 106 8.74 15.00 16.81
C SER A 106 9.44 14.33 15.64
N PRO A 107 10.67 13.84 15.86
CA PRO A 107 11.40 13.09 14.85
C PRO A 107 10.80 11.69 14.59
N TRP A 108 9.76 11.31 15.33
CA TRP A 108 9.26 9.93 15.37
C TRP A 108 8.04 9.66 14.49
N TRP A 109 7.32 10.69 14.01
CA TRP A 109 6.09 10.48 13.24
C TRP A 109 5.79 11.59 12.24
N TYR A 110 4.98 11.23 11.24
CA TYR A 110 4.46 12.11 10.20
C TYR A 110 2.98 11.80 9.91
N ILE A 111 2.24 12.79 9.41
CA ILE A 111 0.82 12.64 9.06
C ILE A 111 0.66 12.54 7.54
N GLU A 112 -0.08 11.53 7.08
CA GLU A 112 -0.56 11.38 5.70
C GLU A 112 -2.09 11.53 5.66
N VAL A 113 -2.64 11.62 4.45
CA VAL A 113 -4.10 11.63 4.23
C VAL A 113 -4.49 10.49 3.31
N ASP A 114 -5.33 9.58 3.81
CA ASP A 114 -5.94 8.52 3.00
C ASP A 114 -7.38 8.88 2.60
N GLY A 115 -7.89 8.23 1.56
CA GLY A 115 -9.02 8.65 0.75
C GLY A 115 -10.27 7.77 0.78
N LEU A 116 -10.41 6.90 1.78
CA LEU A 116 -11.37 5.79 1.73
C LEU A 116 -12.73 6.13 2.35
N GLY A 117 -13.81 5.94 1.58
CA GLY A 117 -15.21 6.12 1.99
C GLY A 117 -15.80 4.93 2.75
N SER A 118 -17.14 4.89 2.85
CA SER A 118 -17.89 3.76 3.42
C SER A 118 -17.98 2.59 2.42
N LYS A 119 -17.85 1.35 2.89
CA LYS A 119 -18.10 0.11 2.11
C LYS A 119 -17.26 -0.05 0.83
N HIS A 120 -15.93 0.06 0.93
CA HIS A 120 -14.96 -0.25 -0.16
C HIS A 120 -14.90 0.75 -1.34
N HIS A 121 -15.69 1.82 -1.33
CA HIS A 121 -15.60 2.88 -2.34
C HIS A 121 -14.71 4.03 -1.89
N GLN A 122 -14.03 4.67 -2.85
CA GLN A 122 -13.35 5.95 -2.63
C GLN A 122 -14.34 7.11 -2.80
N VAL A 123 -14.13 8.16 -2.02
CA VAL A 123 -14.90 9.42 -2.07
C VAL A 123 -13.94 10.60 -1.90
N ILE A 124 -14.41 11.83 -2.12
CA ILE A 124 -13.71 13.07 -1.78
C ILE A 124 -13.81 13.30 -0.27
N GLN A 125 -13.06 12.50 0.47
CA GLN A 125 -12.84 12.64 1.90
C GLN A 125 -11.38 12.31 2.20
N GLY A 126 -10.81 13.04 3.16
CA GLY A 126 -9.49 12.76 3.71
C GLY A 126 -9.64 12.23 5.13
N LEU A 127 -8.95 11.14 5.42
CA LEU A 127 -8.74 10.63 6.77
C LEU A 127 -7.28 10.82 7.11
N PRO A 128 -6.97 11.54 8.20
CA PRO A 128 -5.59 11.66 8.63
C PRO A 128 -5.09 10.30 9.15
N GLU A 129 -3.92 9.91 8.69
CA GLU A 129 -3.20 8.71 9.11
C GLU A 129 -1.88 9.14 9.71
N ALA A 130 -1.64 8.79 10.97
CA ALA A 130 -0.34 9.00 11.58
C ALA A 130 0.54 7.78 11.34
N ASN A 131 1.75 8.02 10.84
CA ASN A 131 2.73 6.98 10.57
C ASN A 131 3.98 7.26 11.41
N SER A 132 4.53 6.24 12.04
CA SER A 132 5.83 6.37 12.68
C SER A 132 6.96 6.25 11.65
N VAL A 133 8.11 6.83 11.99
CA VAL A 133 9.38 6.36 11.42
C VAL A 133 9.59 4.92 11.83
N VAL A 134 10.47 4.24 11.11
CA VAL A 134 10.92 2.91 11.50
C VAL A 134 11.75 3.03 12.78
N VAL A 135 11.38 2.26 13.80
CA VAL A 135 12.04 2.23 15.11
C VAL A 135 12.39 0.80 15.51
N ARG A 136 13.28 0.67 16.50
CA ARG A 136 13.58 -0.61 17.13
C ARG A 136 12.62 -0.88 18.30
N PRO A 137 12.35 -2.15 18.66
CA PRO A 137 11.55 -2.48 19.84
C PRO A 137 12.12 -1.84 21.10
N GLU A 138 13.45 -1.84 21.27
CA GLU A 138 14.16 -1.22 22.40
C GLU A 138 13.90 0.28 22.46
N THR A 139 13.88 0.97 21.31
CA THR A 139 13.54 2.39 21.24
C THR A 139 12.14 2.63 21.80
N VAL A 140 11.16 1.81 21.42
CA VAL A 140 9.78 1.93 21.93
C VAL A 140 9.71 1.64 23.43
N LEU A 141 10.49 0.68 23.93
CA LEU A 141 10.44 0.23 25.32
C LEU A 141 11.22 1.12 26.30
N HIS A 142 12.29 1.78 25.84
CA HIS A 142 13.24 2.46 26.71
C HIS A 142 13.30 3.98 26.50
N THR A 143 12.52 4.53 25.57
CA THR A 143 12.42 5.98 25.35
C THR A 143 11.01 6.48 25.63
N ASN A 144 10.81 7.79 25.50
CA ASN A 144 9.49 8.39 25.59
C ASN A 144 8.63 8.19 24.33
N PHE A 145 9.08 7.44 23.31
CA PHE A 145 8.37 7.25 22.04
C PHE A 145 6.85 7.03 22.19
N ALA A 146 6.45 6.07 23.04
CA ALA A 146 5.03 5.74 23.22
C ALA A 146 4.26 6.87 23.92
N LYS A 147 4.88 7.54 24.89
CA LYS A 147 4.30 8.68 25.61
C LYS A 147 4.19 9.90 24.70
N ASP A 148 5.22 10.20 23.95
CA ASP A 148 5.28 11.32 23.02
C ASP A 148 4.18 11.20 21.96
N LEU A 149 3.93 9.98 21.46
CA LEU A 149 2.85 9.72 20.53
C LEU A 149 1.46 9.85 21.17
N VAL A 150 1.28 9.36 22.39
CA VAL A 150 0.01 9.53 23.13
C VAL A 150 -0.25 11.01 23.39
N ASN A 151 0.75 11.75 23.86
CA ASN A 151 0.68 13.20 24.09
C ASN A 151 0.32 13.94 22.80
N TYR A 152 0.87 13.52 21.66
CA TYR A 152 0.50 14.08 20.35
C TYR A 152 -0.98 13.87 20.04
N PHE A 153 -1.51 12.65 20.24
CA PHE A 153 -2.94 12.37 20.03
C PHE A 153 -3.85 13.09 21.05
N GLU A 154 -3.39 13.29 22.28
CA GLU A 154 -4.12 14.10 23.26
C GLU A 154 -4.16 15.58 22.86
N MET A 155 -3.03 16.14 22.39
CA MET A 155 -2.93 17.52 21.93
C MET A 155 -3.85 17.79 20.73
N VAL A 156 -3.93 16.86 19.77
CA VAL A 156 -4.87 16.98 18.65
C VAL A 156 -6.33 16.67 19.04
N HIS A 157 -6.62 16.59 20.35
CA HIS A 157 -7.93 16.35 20.96
C HIS A 157 -8.59 15.07 20.46
N VAL A 158 -7.86 13.95 20.41
CA VAL A 158 -8.42 12.64 20.08
C VAL A 158 -8.99 12.05 21.38
N PRO A 159 -10.31 12.14 21.69
CA PRO A 159 -10.89 11.51 22.85
C PRO A 159 -10.39 10.08 23.04
N HIS A 160 -10.16 9.69 24.29
CA HIS A 160 -9.83 8.32 24.69
C HIS A 160 -10.82 7.23 24.20
N ALA A 161 -11.97 7.65 23.63
CA ALA A 161 -12.99 6.82 23.01
C ALA A 161 -12.73 6.47 21.54
N VAL A 162 -11.48 6.51 21.07
CA VAL A 162 -11.14 5.82 19.83
C VAL A 162 -11.43 4.32 20.02
N HIS A 163 -12.36 3.78 19.25
CA HIS A 163 -12.46 2.34 19.09
C HIS A 163 -11.07 1.83 18.69
N LYS A 164 -10.49 0.94 19.50
CA LYS A 164 -9.14 0.35 19.42
C LYS A 164 -8.84 -0.45 18.12
N THR A 165 -9.59 -0.18 17.06
CA THR A 165 -9.71 -0.91 15.81
C THR A 165 -8.88 -0.31 14.66
N SER A 166 -8.10 0.75 14.89
CA SER A 166 -7.32 1.43 13.84
C SER A 166 -5.80 1.45 14.08
N PHE A 167 -5.32 0.64 15.01
CA PHE A 167 -3.89 0.45 15.25
C PHE A 167 -3.35 -0.65 14.34
N GLN A 168 -2.38 -0.33 13.50
CA GLN A 168 -1.67 -1.26 12.63
C GLN A 168 -0.16 -1.13 12.86
N TYR A 169 0.60 -2.19 12.59
CA TYR A 169 2.06 -2.12 12.69
C TYR A 169 2.74 -3.08 11.73
N THR A 170 3.83 -2.65 11.11
CA THR A 170 4.69 -3.49 10.28
C THR A 170 5.88 -3.98 11.09
N VAL A 171 6.19 -5.27 10.98
CA VAL A 171 7.37 -5.91 11.58
C VAL A 171 8.26 -6.49 10.49
N GLY A 172 9.58 -6.34 10.61
CA GLY A 172 10.55 -6.94 9.68
C GLY A 172 11.28 -8.14 10.25
N VAL A 173 10.79 -9.35 10.01
CA VAL A 173 11.33 -10.58 10.61
C VAL A 173 12.20 -11.36 9.65
N ARG A 174 13.19 -12.10 10.17
CA ARG A 174 13.94 -13.06 9.37
C ARG A 174 13.05 -14.26 8.97
N PRO A 175 13.30 -14.91 7.81
CA PRO A 175 12.55 -16.09 7.38
C PRO A 175 12.44 -17.19 8.45
N SER A 176 13.52 -17.45 9.20
CA SER A 176 13.55 -18.47 10.25
C SER A 176 12.65 -18.18 11.47
N ARG A 177 12.19 -16.94 11.63
CA ARG A 177 11.27 -16.50 12.71
C ARG A 177 9.82 -16.43 12.25
N LEU A 178 9.58 -16.58 10.95
CA LEU A 178 8.26 -16.39 10.35
C LEU A 178 7.21 -17.34 10.93
N LYS A 179 7.54 -18.63 11.10
CA LYS A 179 6.64 -19.60 11.74
C LYS A 179 6.22 -19.17 13.15
N ALA A 180 7.18 -18.76 13.98
CA ALA A 180 6.91 -18.36 15.36
C ALA A 180 5.98 -17.13 15.44
N LEU A 181 6.18 -16.16 14.55
CA LEU A 181 5.31 -14.99 14.43
C LEU A 181 3.89 -15.38 13.98
N LEU A 182 3.78 -16.21 12.95
CA LEU A 182 2.50 -16.57 12.33
C LEU A 182 1.68 -17.56 13.16
N ASN A 183 2.32 -18.39 13.99
CA ASN A 183 1.66 -19.45 14.75
C ASN A 183 0.45 -18.98 15.58
N ALA A 184 0.52 -17.76 16.10
CA ALA A 184 -0.54 -17.16 16.89
C ALA A 184 -1.77 -16.76 16.04
N ALA A 185 -1.52 -16.33 14.80
CA ALA A 185 -2.51 -15.77 13.90
C ALA A 185 -3.11 -16.80 12.93
N THR A 186 -2.37 -17.84 12.57
CA THR A 186 -2.79 -18.80 11.55
C THR A 186 -3.78 -19.82 12.12
N PRO A 187 -4.91 -20.09 11.41
CA PRO A 187 -5.86 -21.12 11.82
C PRO A 187 -5.19 -22.46 12.13
N ARG A 188 -5.68 -23.15 13.16
CA ARG A 188 -5.13 -24.45 13.60
C ARG A 188 -5.08 -25.48 12.46
N THR A 189 -6.08 -25.47 11.58
CA THR A 189 -6.15 -26.36 10.41
C THR A 189 -4.99 -26.13 9.45
N ALA A 190 -4.73 -24.87 9.10
CA ALA A 190 -3.61 -24.52 8.21
C ALA A 190 -2.25 -24.85 8.83
N ARG A 191 -2.07 -24.61 10.14
CA ARG A 191 -0.86 -25.03 10.86
C ARG A 191 -0.66 -26.54 10.81
N LYS A 192 -1.72 -27.31 11.12
CA LYS A 192 -1.68 -28.76 11.12
C LYS A 192 -1.30 -29.32 9.75
N HIS A 193 -1.86 -28.80 8.65
CA HIS A 193 -1.49 -29.24 7.31
C HIS A 193 -0.01 -28.99 6.99
N VAL A 194 0.54 -27.84 7.39
CA VAL A 194 1.97 -27.53 7.20
C VAL A 194 2.84 -28.46 8.06
N GLU A 195 2.47 -28.71 9.32
CA GLU A 195 3.18 -29.62 10.22
C GLU A 195 3.17 -31.07 9.69
N GLU A 196 2.02 -31.54 9.20
CA GLU A 196 1.83 -32.88 8.62
C GLU A 196 2.58 -33.06 7.29
N PHE A 197 2.64 -32.01 6.48
CA PHE A 197 3.42 -31.97 5.25
C PHE A 197 4.91 -32.04 5.56
N CYS A 198 5.39 -31.17 6.47
CA CYS A 198 6.80 -31.05 6.76
C CYS A 198 7.38 -32.21 7.59
N ARG A 199 6.63 -32.80 8.52
CA ARG A 199 7.07 -33.90 9.42
C ARG A 199 8.46 -33.70 10.04
N GLY A 200 8.83 -32.44 10.32
CA GLY A 200 10.15 -32.06 10.83
C GLY A 200 11.31 -32.07 9.82
N GLN A 201 11.04 -32.36 8.55
CA GLN A 201 12.04 -32.39 7.47
C GLN A 201 12.26 -31.02 6.81
N CYS A 202 11.25 -30.14 6.80
CA CYS A 202 11.39 -28.78 6.27
C CYS A 202 12.35 -27.93 7.11
N SER A 203 13.08 -27.04 6.44
CA SER A 203 13.77 -25.95 7.12
C SER A 203 12.76 -25.02 7.83
N ARG A 204 13.15 -24.35 8.92
CA ARG A 204 12.27 -23.40 9.63
C ARG A 204 11.80 -22.25 8.72
N SER A 205 12.68 -21.81 7.81
CA SER A 205 12.36 -20.77 6.83
C SER A 205 11.30 -21.25 5.86
N TYR A 206 11.49 -22.45 5.29
CA TYR A 206 10.54 -23.03 4.33
C TYR A 206 9.17 -23.27 4.98
N GLU A 207 9.14 -23.85 6.18
CA GLU A 207 7.89 -24.05 6.93
C GLU A 207 7.16 -22.73 7.21
N GLY A 208 7.92 -21.67 7.55
CA GLY A 208 7.37 -20.32 7.70
C GLY A 208 6.77 -19.78 6.40
N VAL A 209 7.43 -19.99 5.26
CA VAL A 209 6.92 -19.58 3.95
C VAL A 209 5.66 -20.36 3.57
N LEU A 210 5.62 -21.69 3.76
CA LEU A 210 4.41 -22.48 3.53
C LEU A 210 3.21 -21.95 4.34
N LEU A 211 3.46 -21.62 5.62
CA LEU A 211 2.43 -21.08 6.50
C LEU A 211 1.95 -19.69 6.07
N LEU A 212 2.88 -18.81 5.69
CA LEU A 212 2.59 -17.47 5.17
C LEU A 212 1.76 -17.54 3.87
N SER A 213 2.21 -18.33 2.90
CA SER A 213 1.54 -18.49 1.61
C SER A 213 0.14 -19.06 1.79
N SER A 214 -0.02 -20.11 2.60
CA SER A 214 -1.33 -20.67 2.92
C SER A 214 -2.27 -19.64 3.56
N MET A 215 -1.75 -18.80 4.46
CA MET A 215 -2.53 -17.72 5.07
C MET A 215 -2.96 -16.67 4.04
N VAL A 216 -2.04 -16.16 3.21
CA VAL A 216 -2.33 -15.16 2.16
C VAL A 216 -3.38 -15.69 1.18
N LEU A 217 -3.23 -16.93 0.73
CA LEU A 217 -4.17 -17.57 -0.20
C LEU A 217 -5.57 -17.75 0.42
N ARG A 218 -5.65 -18.15 1.70
CA ARG A 218 -6.95 -18.27 2.42
C ARG A 218 -7.62 -16.92 2.59
N GLN A 219 -6.86 -15.89 2.98
CA GLN A 219 -7.38 -14.53 3.16
C GLN A 219 -7.89 -13.95 1.84
N ALA A 220 -7.15 -14.12 0.74
CA ALA A 220 -7.57 -13.68 -0.57
C ALA A 220 -8.84 -14.42 -1.02
N SER A 221 -8.80 -15.76 -1.04
CA SER A 221 -9.91 -16.58 -1.56
C SER A 221 -11.20 -16.50 -0.74
N SER A 222 -11.10 -16.16 0.55
CA SER A 222 -12.27 -15.92 1.41
C SER A 222 -12.81 -14.48 1.32
N CYS A 223 -12.21 -13.61 0.50
CA CYS A 223 -12.69 -12.25 0.39
C CYS A 223 -14.09 -12.19 -0.25
N SER A 224 -15.06 -11.79 0.57
CA SER A 224 -16.48 -11.81 0.25
C SER A 224 -17.01 -10.53 -0.41
N SER A 225 -16.14 -9.54 -0.63
CA SER A 225 -16.50 -8.26 -1.21
C SER A 225 -15.54 -7.90 -2.34
N CYS A 226 -16.06 -7.30 -3.40
CA CYS A 226 -15.22 -6.55 -4.32
C CYS A 226 -14.60 -5.35 -3.60
N GLY A 227 -13.33 -5.05 -3.90
CA GLY A 227 -12.72 -3.80 -3.47
C GLY A 227 -11.20 -3.88 -3.52
N PHE A 228 -10.58 -3.19 -2.56
CA PHE A 228 -9.13 -3.13 -2.43
C PHE A 228 -8.58 -4.42 -1.80
N PRO A 229 -7.74 -5.20 -2.52
CA PRO A 229 -7.21 -6.48 -2.06
C PRO A 229 -6.61 -6.45 -0.66
N LYS A 230 -5.87 -5.37 -0.32
CA LYS A 230 -5.26 -5.19 1.00
C LYS A 230 -6.25 -5.46 2.14
N ARG A 231 -7.52 -5.05 2.00
CA ARG A 231 -8.53 -5.16 3.06
C ARG A 231 -8.91 -6.59 3.42
N CYS A 232 -8.69 -7.54 2.53
CA CYS A 232 -8.96 -8.95 2.78
C CYS A 232 -7.81 -9.61 3.57
N GLN A 233 -6.63 -9.00 3.60
CA GLN A 233 -5.42 -9.55 4.22
C GLN A 233 -5.40 -9.23 5.73
N SER A 234 -5.98 -10.12 6.54
CA SER A 234 -6.07 -9.98 8.00
C SER A 234 -5.96 -11.35 8.70
N PRO A 235 -5.19 -11.49 9.80
CA PRO A 235 -4.65 -10.41 10.62
C PRO A 235 -3.32 -9.85 10.11
N TRP A 236 -2.62 -10.57 9.24
CA TRP A 236 -1.36 -10.13 8.64
C TRP A 236 -1.53 -9.85 7.15
N LEU A 237 -0.94 -8.75 6.68
CA LEU A 237 -0.75 -8.41 5.28
C LEU A 237 0.73 -8.54 4.92
N LEU A 238 1.02 -9.25 3.82
CA LEU A 238 2.38 -9.40 3.31
C LEU A 238 2.82 -8.14 2.58
N ARG A 239 3.77 -7.39 3.16
CA ARG A 239 4.35 -6.19 2.55
C ARG A 239 5.59 -6.48 1.72
N THR A 240 6.31 -7.55 2.02
CA THR A 240 7.46 -8.00 1.20
C THR A 240 7.00 -8.58 -0.14
N HIS A 241 7.73 -8.24 -1.20
CA HIS A 241 7.60 -8.79 -2.54
C HIS A 241 7.76 -10.31 -2.50
N PHE A 242 6.69 -11.04 -2.78
CA PHE A 242 6.67 -12.48 -2.57
C PHE A 242 7.63 -13.22 -3.51
N GLY A 243 7.80 -12.74 -4.75
CA GLY A 243 8.82 -13.27 -5.67
C GLY A 243 10.23 -13.22 -5.08
N ASP A 244 10.60 -12.16 -4.37
CA ASP A 244 11.94 -12.06 -3.76
C ASP A 244 12.10 -13.06 -2.62
N LEU A 245 11.05 -13.22 -1.82
CA LEU A 245 11.01 -14.21 -0.75
C LEU A 245 11.22 -15.62 -1.32
N VAL A 246 10.53 -15.97 -2.41
CA VAL A 246 10.71 -17.26 -3.06
C VAL A 246 12.12 -17.43 -3.64
N GLN A 247 12.69 -16.39 -4.24
CA GLN A 247 14.07 -16.44 -4.74
C GLN A 247 15.12 -16.58 -3.65
N SER A 248 14.81 -16.19 -2.40
CA SER A 248 15.72 -16.35 -1.26
C SER A 248 15.75 -17.75 -0.66
N LEU A 249 14.82 -18.63 -1.06
CA LEU A 249 14.79 -20.01 -0.60
C LEU A 249 15.89 -20.83 -1.29
N PRO A 250 16.38 -21.90 -0.63
CA PRO A 250 17.22 -22.90 -1.28
C PRO A 250 16.57 -23.44 -2.56
N GLU A 251 17.38 -23.79 -3.56
CA GLU A 251 16.88 -24.21 -4.86
C GLU A 251 15.92 -25.42 -4.79
N HIS A 252 16.22 -26.40 -3.94
CA HIS A 252 15.36 -27.58 -3.76
C HIS A 252 14.00 -27.25 -3.13
N ASP A 253 13.96 -26.28 -2.20
CA ASP A 253 12.73 -25.76 -1.59
C ASP A 253 11.93 -24.97 -2.63
N ARG A 254 12.60 -24.11 -3.41
CA ARG A 254 11.98 -23.29 -4.47
C ARG A 254 11.35 -24.13 -5.57
N ALA A 255 11.99 -25.23 -5.97
CA ALA A 255 11.54 -26.07 -7.08
C ALA A 255 10.17 -26.72 -6.82
N ASN A 256 9.86 -27.07 -5.57
CA ASN A 256 8.61 -27.73 -5.20
C ASN A 256 7.56 -26.78 -4.58
N LEU A 257 7.94 -25.53 -4.30
CA LEU A 257 7.13 -24.58 -3.54
C LEU A 257 5.69 -24.45 -4.06
N THR A 258 5.48 -24.38 -5.38
CA THR A 258 4.13 -24.23 -5.95
C THR A 258 3.21 -25.36 -5.53
N GLU A 259 3.63 -26.61 -5.75
CA GLU A 259 2.80 -27.78 -5.45
C GLU A 259 2.65 -27.97 -3.94
N ASP A 260 3.71 -27.71 -3.17
CA ASP A 260 3.70 -27.82 -1.71
C ASP A 260 2.72 -26.80 -1.09
N VAL A 261 2.76 -25.54 -1.55
CA VAL A 261 1.84 -24.49 -1.10
C VAL A 261 0.40 -24.82 -1.47
N LEU A 262 0.15 -25.25 -2.72
CA LEU A 262 -1.20 -25.63 -3.16
C LEU A 262 -1.74 -26.81 -2.35
N HIS A 263 -0.89 -27.79 -2.02
CA HIS A 263 -1.24 -28.93 -1.18
C HIS A 263 -1.64 -28.48 0.24
N VAL A 264 -0.82 -27.70 0.94
CA VAL A 264 -1.12 -27.27 2.32
C VAL A 264 -2.26 -26.25 2.40
N TRP A 265 -2.47 -25.47 1.33
CA TRP A 265 -3.60 -24.56 1.21
C TRP A 265 -4.92 -25.32 1.00
N GLY A 266 -4.94 -26.31 0.09
CA GLY A 266 -6.12 -27.13 -0.19
C GLY A 266 -7.30 -26.38 -0.83
N GLY A 267 -7.04 -25.21 -1.43
CA GLY A 267 -8.03 -24.44 -2.17
C GLY A 267 -8.07 -24.81 -3.66
N ALA A 268 -8.85 -24.06 -4.45
CA ALA A 268 -8.93 -24.27 -5.90
C ALA A 268 -7.81 -23.51 -6.62
N PRO A 269 -6.78 -24.20 -7.18
CA PRO A 269 -5.55 -23.58 -7.68
C PRO A 269 -5.78 -22.61 -8.84
N ASP A 270 -6.74 -22.92 -9.71
CA ASP A 270 -6.95 -22.20 -10.97
C ASP A 270 -8.10 -21.18 -10.90
N LYS A 271 -8.75 -21.04 -9.73
CA LYS A 271 -9.75 -19.99 -9.52
C LYS A 271 -9.07 -18.66 -9.16
N PRO A 272 -9.62 -17.51 -9.57
CA PRO A 272 -9.11 -16.20 -9.16
C PRO A 272 -9.07 -16.06 -7.64
N LEU A 273 -7.95 -15.55 -7.12
CA LEU A 273 -7.76 -15.39 -5.68
C LEU A 273 -8.74 -14.42 -5.03
N TYR A 274 -9.26 -13.45 -5.77
CA TYR A 274 -10.28 -12.52 -5.30
C TYR A 274 -11.54 -12.74 -6.14
N PRO A 275 -12.41 -13.71 -5.75
CA PRO A 275 -13.49 -14.18 -6.61
C PRO A 275 -14.56 -13.11 -6.87
N GLN A 276 -14.69 -12.13 -5.97
CA GLN A 276 -15.63 -11.02 -6.12
C GLN A 276 -15.07 -9.86 -6.96
N GLY A 277 -13.82 -9.95 -7.43
CA GLY A 277 -13.16 -8.91 -8.21
C GLY A 277 -12.29 -7.96 -7.38
N ILE A 278 -11.54 -7.12 -8.09
CA ILE A 278 -10.55 -6.18 -7.53
C ILE A 278 -10.78 -4.77 -8.08
N MET A 279 -10.40 -3.76 -7.31
CA MET A 279 -10.49 -2.34 -7.69
C MET A 279 -9.17 -1.62 -7.48
N ASP A 280 -8.82 -0.73 -8.39
CA ASP A 280 -7.67 0.18 -8.26
C ASP A 280 -8.00 1.43 -7.45
N TYR A 281 -6.96 1.98 -6.81
CA TYR A 281 -6.96 3.21 -6.05
C TYR A 281 -6.92 4.40 -6.99
N LEU A 282 -7.97 5.22 -6.95
CA LEU A 282 -8.05 6.45 -7.72
C LEU A 282 -7.21 7.54 -7.07
N HIS A 283 -6.28 8.08 -7.86
CA HIS A 283 -5.57 9.31 -7.53
C HIS A 283 -6.39 10.53 -7.97
N PHE A 284 -5.86 11.73 -7.75
CA PHE A 284 -6.57 12.97 -8.08
C PHE A 284 -7.03 13.03 -9.54
N PRO A 285 -6.18 12.76 -10.55
CA PRO A 285 -6.60 12.84 -11.95
C PRO A 285 -7.70 11.85 -12.31
N GLU A 286 -7.67 10.62 -11.79
CA GLU A 286 -8.72 9.64 -12.05
C GLU A 286 -10.03 10.01 -11.37
N MET A 287 -9.98 10.58 -10.15
CA MET A 287 -11.19 11.08 -9.49
C MET A 287 -11.82 12.23 -10.27
N ALA A 288 -11.02 13.15 -10.81
CA ALA A 288 -11.51 14.26 -11.63
C ALA A 288 -12.11 13.75 -12.96
N GLU A 289 -11.47 12.77 -13.60
CA GLU A 289 -11.94 12.11 -14.82
C GLU A 289 -13.27 11.37 -14.59
N LEU A 290 -13.34 10.50 -13.59
CA LEU A 290 -14.56 9.74 -13.25
C LEU A 290 -15.68 10.65 -12.71
N GLY A 291 -15.29 11.72 -12.02
CA GLY A 291 -16.19 12.79 -11.60
C GLY A 291 -16.76 13.59 -12.76
N GLY A 292 -16.18 13.49 -13.96
CA GLY A 292 -16.54 14.25 -15.16
C GLY A 292 -16.23 15.73 -15.04
N MET A 293 -15.19 16.07 -14.28
CA MET A 293 -14.69 17.45 -14.10
C MET A 293 -13.67 17.83 -15.16
N VAL A 294 -13.00 16.82 -15.72
CA VAL A 294 -12.07 16.96 -16.83
C VAL A 294 -12.36 15.90 -17.89
N GLN A 295 -11.86 16.13 -19.09
CA GLN A 295 -11.89 15.17 -20.16
C GLN A 295 -11.04 13.95 -19.79
N GLY A 296 -11.68 12.79 -19.74
CA GLY A 296 -11.05 11.51 -19.51
C GLY A 296 -10.16 11.05 -20.66
N ARG A 297 -9.15 10.23 -20.31
CA ARG A 297 -8.16 9.68 -21.23
C ARG A 297 -8.79 8.77 -22.28
N ARG A 298 -9.81 7.99 -21.90
CA ARG A 298 -10.33 6.93 -22.77
C ARG A 298 -11.60 7.29 -23.54
N ASN A 299 -12.54 8.03 -22.97
CA ASN A 299 -13.74 8.51 -23.67
C ASN A 299 -14.56 9.44 -22.77
N SER A 300 -14.66 10.72 -23.11
CA SER A 300 -15.69 11.60 -22.55
C SER A 300 -16.02 12.67 -23.58
N ALA A 301 -17.10 12.44 -24.33
CA ALA A 301 -17.53 13.32 -25.41
C ALA A 301 -18.16 14.64 -24.92
N ASN A 302 -18.40 14.78 -23.61
CA ASN A 302 -19.25 15.84 -23.06
C ASN A 302 -18.55 16.75 -22.04
N VAL A 303 -17.23 16.66 -21.90
CA VAL A 303 -16.44 17.54 -21.02
C VAL A 303 -15.32 18.17 -21.84
N SER A 304 -15.34 19.49 -21.98
CA SER A 304 -14.36 20.25 -22.77
C SER A 304 -13.11 20.64 -21.98
N ARG A 305 -13.17 20.63 -20.65
CA ARG A 305 -12.04 21.02 -19.79
C ARG A 305 -10.95 19.95 -19.79
N GLU A 306 -9.73 20.30 -20.14
CA GLU A 306 -8.56 19.43 -20.04
C GLU A 306 -8.03 19.35 -18.60
N ILE A 307 -7.23 18.32 -18.28
CA ILE A 307 -6.53 18.25 -16.99
C ILE A 307 -5.43 19.33 -16.93
N PRO A 308 -5.42 20.21 -15.90
CA PRO A 308 -4.33 21.17 -15.72
C PRO A 308 -3.01 20.44 -15.41
N VAL A 309 -1.89 21.02 -15.83
CA VAL A 309 -0.54 20.48 -15.56
C VAL A 309 0.32 21.44 -14.73
N ASP A 310 -0.19 22.62 -14.44
CA ASP A 310 0.38 23.60 -13.52
C ASP A 310 -0.34 23.58 -12.17
N GLU A 311 0.36 24.02 -11.13
CA GLU A 311 -0.12 23.96 -9.75
C GLU A 311 -1.38 24.79 -9.51
N ASP A 312 -1.44 26.02 -10.04
CA ASP A 312 -2.59 26.91 -9.88
C ASP A 312 -3.86 26.31 -10.50
N GLY A 313 -3.74 25.77 -11.72
CA GLY A 313 -4.83 25.07 -12.39
C GLY A 313 -5.29 23.83 -11.63
N LEU A 314 -4.36 23.06 -11.04
CA LEU A 314 -4.68 21.89 -10.20
C LEU A 314 -5.41 22.30 -8.91
N LEU A 315 -4.96 23.36 -8.25
CA LEU A 315 -5.63 23.91 -7.06
C LEU A 315 -7.03 24.43 -7.39
N GLN A 316 -7.19 25.11 -8.53
CA GLN A 316 -8.50 25.57 -8.99
C GLN A 316 -9.44 24.38 -9.25
N LEU A 317 -8.97 23.36 -9.99
CA LEU A 317 -9.75 22.16 -10.25
C LEU A 317 -10.15 21.44 -8.95
N ALA A 318 -9.24 21.33 -8.00
CA ALA A 318 -9.53 20.75 -6.69
C ALA A 318 -10.57 21.58 -5.91
N GLY A 319 -10.53 22.90 -6.00
CA GLY A 319 -11.56 23.79 -5.46
C GLY A 319 -12.93 23.56 -6.09
N ASP A 320 -12.99 23.46 -7.42
CA ASP A 320 -14.24 23.17 -8.14
C ASP A 320 -14.82 21.79 -7.77
N MET A 321 -13.96 20.80 -7.54
CA MET A 321 -14.37 19.46 -7.07
C MET A 321 -14.95 19.48 -5.65
N LEU A 322 -14.57 20.47 -4.84
CA LEU A 322 -15.02 20.63 -3.46
C LEU A 322 -16.28 21.50 -3.33
N ASP A 323 -16.70 22.20 -4.39
CA ASP A 323 -18.01 22.85 -4.45
C ASP A 323 -19.11 21.87 -4.06
N GLN A 324 -20.06 22.31 -3.22
CA GLN A 324 -21.04 21.41 -2.60
C GLN A 324 -21.83 20.60 -3.63
N LYS A 325 -22.23 21.23 -4.75
CA LYS A 325 -23.01 20.54 -5.79
C LYS A 325 -22.14 19.57 -6.59
N GLN A 326 -20.92 19.96 -6.92
CA GLN A 326 -20.00 19.09 -7.65
C GLN A 326 -19.55 17.90 -6.81
N ARG A 327 -19.18 18.13 -5.55
CA ARG A 327 -18.73 17.09 -4.63
C ARG A 327 -19.75 15.96 -4.48
N ALA A 328 -21.03 16.29 -4.27
CA ALA A 328 -22.08 15.29 -4.15
C ALA A 328 -22.18 14.41 -5.42
N ARG A 329 -22.14 15.05 -6.60
CA ARG A 329 -22.16 14.37 -7.89
C ARG A 329 -20.93 13.49 -8.10
N ILE A 330 -19.74 13.97 -7.73
CA ILE A 330 -18.50 13.19 -7.84
C ILE A 330 -18.56 11.99 -6.91
N ASP A 331 -18.91 12.17 -5.65
CA ASP A 331 -19.03 11.08 -4.67
C ASP A 331 -20.05 10.02 -5.11
N ASP A 332 -21.18 10.42 -5.70
CA ASP A 332 -22.16 9.49 -6.26
C ASP A 332 -21.57 8.67 -7.42
N ARG A 333 -20.81 9.30 -8.33
CA ARG A 333 -20.13 8.61 -9.43
C ARG A 333 -19.04 7.66 -8.94
N LEU A 334 -18.24 8.09 -7.95
CA LEU A 334 -17.19 7.26 -7.37
C LEU A 334 -17.77 6.05 -6.61
N ARG A 335 -18.89 6.23 -5.90
CA ARG A 335 -19.62 5.14 -5.23
C ARG A 335 -20.31 4.20 -6.22
N GLY A 336 -20.87 4.74 -7.31
CA GLY A 336 -21.55 3.97 -8.35
C GLY A 336 -20.60 3.24 -9.31
N ARG A 337 -19.29 3.39 -9.15
CA ARG A 337 -18.29 2.74 -10.01
C ARG A 337 -18.39 1.22 -9.91
N ALA A 338 -18.41 0.56 -11.07
CA ALA A 338 -18.40 -0.89 -11.16
C ALA A 338 -17.15 -1.50 -10.49
N CYS A 339 -17.31 -2.74 -10.03
CA CYS A 339 -16.20 -3.58 -9.57
C CYS A 339 -15.29 -3.96 -10.75
N ALA A 340 -14.38 -3.07 -11.12
CA ALA A 340 -13.44 -3.28 -12.20
C ALA A 340 -12.25 -2.33 -12.05
N VAL A 341 -11.11 -2.72 -12.63
CA VAL A 341 -9.95 -1.84 -12.78
C VAL A 341 -10.28 -0.73 -13.76
N ASN A 342 -10.02 0.52 -13.38
CA ASN A 342 -10.14 1.68 -14.27
C ASN A 342 -8.93 1.70 -15.23
N GLY A 343 -8.96 0.80 -16.21
CA GLY A 343 -7.79 0.38 -16.97
C GLY A 343 -8.12 -0.05 -18.39
N GLU A 344 -7.08 -0.31 -19.18
CA GLU A 344 -7.22 -0.81 -20.55
C GLU A 344 -7.83 -2.20 -20.43
N PRO A 345 -8.87 -2.57 -21.20
CA PRO A 345 -9.41 -3.92 -21.09
C PRO A 345 -8.31 -4.94 -21.42
N PRO A 346 -8.33 -6.15 -20.82
CA PRO A 346 -7.43 -7.23 -21.20
C PRO A 346 -7.52 -7.50 -22.72
N SER A 347 -6.41 -7.91 -23.33
CA SER A 347 -6.34 -8.24 -24.77
C SER A 347 -7.33 -9.35 -25.18
N GLU A 348 -7.62 -10.26 -24.26
CA GLU A 348 -8.57 -11.37 -24.44
C GLU A 348 -10.04 -10.94 -24.25
N GLY A 349 -10.29 -9.68 -23.91
CA GLY A 349 -11.61 -9.15 -23.59
C GLY A 349 -12.01 -9.35 -22.12
N GLY A 350 -13.13 -8.73 -21.74
CA GLY A 350 -13.68 -8.83 -20.38
C GLY A 350 -13.10 -7.82 -19.38
N THR A 351 -13.05 -8.20 -18.10
CA THR A 351 -12.56 -7.37 -17.00
C THR A 351 -11.28 -7.95 -16.40
N TRP A 352 -10.38 -7.08 -15.93
CA TRP A 352 -9.22 -7.51 -15.16
C TRP A 352 -9.65 -8.32 -13.93
N ARG A 353 -9.03 -9.47 -13.75
CA ARG A 353 -9.21 -10.35 -12.60
C ARG A 353 -7.91 -10.45 -11.82
N ALA A 354 -8.02 -10.81 -10.54
CA ALA A 354 -6.87 -11.22 -9.76
C ALA A 354 -6.26 -12.51 -10.34
N PRO A 355 -4.94 -12.74 -10.16
CA PRO A 355 -4.33 -14.00 -10.52
C PRO A 355 -4.97 -15.16 -9.76
N SER A 356 -4.90 -16.36 -10.33
CA SER A 356 -5.15 -17.59 -9.59
C SER A 356 -4.02 -17.88 -8.60
N ALA A 357 -4.25 -18.83 -7.67
CA ALA A 357 -3.20 -19.25 -6.75
C ALA A 357 -1.99 -19.82 -7.51
N ARG A 358 -2.26 -20.66 -8.52
CA ARG A 358 -1.22 -21.25 -9.38
C ARG A 358 -0.43 -20.18 -10.13
N GLN A 359 -1.11 -19.24 -10.80
CA GLN A 359 -0.46 -18.16 -11.54
C GLN A 359 0.43 -17.30 -10.64
N TRP A 360 -0.03 -16.96 -9.43
CA TRP A 360 0.76 -16.18 -8.49
C TRP A 360 2.02 -16.92 -8.02
N LEU A 361 1.91 -18.22 -7.69
CA LEU A 361 3.03 -19.04 -7.24
C LEU A 361 4.04 -19.34 -8.35
N GLU A 362 3.57 -19.63 -9.57
CA GLU A 362 4.43 -19.82 -10.75
C GLU A 362 5.18 -18.55 -11.12
N ALA A 363 4.53 -17.38 -11.05
CA ALA A 363 5.22 -16.11 -11.24
C ALA A 363 6.26 -15.86 -10.13
N ALA A 364 5.96 -16.23 -8.88
CA ALA A 364 6.89 -16.09 -7.76
C ALA A 364 8.13 -16.97 -7.89
N SER A 365 8.01 -18.19 -8.44
CA SER A 365 9.17 -19.04 -8.73
C SER A 365 10.10 -18.44 -9.80
N LEU A 366 9.58 -17.53 -10.62
CA LEU A 366 10.33 -16.70 -11.58
C LEU A 366 10.78 -15.34 -11.01
N GLY A 367 10.53 -15.10 -9.72
CA GLY A 367 10.92 -13.87 -9.02
C GLY A 367 9.95 -12.70 -9.20
N GLN A 368 8.73 -12.95 -9.69
CA GLN A 368 7.69 -11.94 -9.86
C GLN A 368 6.63 -12.02 -8.75
N ASP A 369 5.97 -10.92 -8.42
CA ASP A 369 4.82 -10.91 -7.51
C ASP A 369 3.59 -10.28 -8.17
N LEU A 370 2.72 -11.12 -8.75
CA LEU A 370 1.50 -10.65 -9.43
C LEU A 370 0.48 -9.96 -8.49
N MET A 371 0.70 -10.03 -7.17
CA MET A 371 -0.06 -9.31 -6.14
C MET A 371 0.70 -8.08 -5.61
N SER A 372 1.65 -7.55 -6.40
CA SER A 372 2.32 -6.27 -6.20
C SER A 372 2.00 -5.28 -7.33
N ASP A 373 2.01 -3.97 -7.04
CA ASP A 373 1.79 -2.95 -8.08
C ASP A 373 2.92 -2.89 -9.13
N HIS A 374 4.08 -3.47 -8.82
CA HIS A 374 5.24 -3.52 -9.71
C HIS A 374 5.06 -4.53 -10.85
N ASP A 375 4.74 -5.79 -10.51
CA ASP A 375 4.70 -6.89 -11.48
C ASP A 375 3.30 -7.20 -12.01
N SER A 376 2.25 -6.71 -11.34
CA SER A 376 0.88 -7.07 -11.72
C SER A 376 0.45 -6.44 -13.05
N PRO A 377 0.05 -7.25 -14.05
CA PRO A 377 -0.46 -6.73 -15.32
C PRO A 377 -1.71 -5.86 -15.13
N ALA A 378 -2.58 -6.21 -14.17
CA ALA A 378 -3.77 -5.42 -13.84
C ALA A 378 -3.40 -4.02 -13.30
N SER A 379 -2.33 -3.91 -12.52
CA SER A 379 -1.80 -2.62 -12.06
C SER A 379 -1.22 -1.84 -13.22
N GLN A 380 -0.43 -2.48 -14.09
CA GLN A 380 0.16 -1.80 -15.24
C GLN A 380 -0.90 -1.27 -16.23
N ALA A 381 -2.03 -1.96 -16.37
CA ALA A 381 -3.14 -1.55 -17.21
C ALA A 381 -4.05 -0.48 -16.56
N SER A 382 -4.04 -0.37 -15.23
CA SER A 382 -4.78 0.65 -14.48
C SER A 382 -4.22 2.04 -14.79
N LEU A 383 -5.12 3.01 -14.95
CA LEU A 383 -4.77 4.42 -15.11
C LEU A 383 -4.03 5.01 -13.89
N SER A 384 -4.36 4.53 -12.68
CA SER A 384 -3.69 4.93 -11.43
C SER A 384 -2.42 4.14 -11.14
N ARG A 385 -2.23 3.02 -11.85
CA ARG A 385 -1.16 2.04 -11.63
C ARG A 385 -1.08 1.48 -10.21
N THR A 386 -2.17 1.55 -9.45
CA THR A 386 -2.18 1.21 -8.03
C THR A 386 -3.41 0.36 -7.69
N LEU A 387 -3.26 -0.94 -7.55
CA LEU A 387 -4.29 -1.86 -7.08
C LEU A 387 -3.99 -2.45 -5.71
N TRP A 388 -2.77 -2.94 -5.54
CA TRP A 388 -2.42 -3.83 -4.45
C TRP A 388 -2.09 -3.05 -3.19
N ARG A 389 -1.44 -1.88 -3.33
CA ARG A 389 -1.08 -0.90 -2.30
C ARG A 389 -0.59 -1.50 -0.99
N SER A 390 0.67 -1.25 -0.64
CA SER A 390 1.39 -1.84 0.50
C SER A 390 1.74 -3.32 0.35
N MET A 391 0.96 -4.10 -0.41
CA MET A 391 1.29 -5.50 -0.73
C MET A 391 2.46 -5.58 -1.71
N GLY A 392 3.47 -6.39 -1.39
CA GLY A 392 4.66 -6.57 -2.24
C GLY A 392 5.51 -5.32 -2.44
N GLN A 393 5.34 -4.28 -1.62
CA GLN A 393 6.00 -2.97 -1.77
C GLN A 393 7.47 -2.99 -1.31
N TRP A 394 7.85 -3.91 -0.43
CA TRP A 394 9.19 -4.01 0.13
C TRP A 394 9.98 -5.09 -0.60
N ARG A 395 11.16 -4.76 -1.13
CA ARG A 395 12.03 -5.77 -1.74
C ARG A 395 12.88 -6.43 -0.66
N LEU A 396 13.21 -7.69 -0.88
CA LEU A 396 14.09 -8.41 0.03
C LEU A 396 15.55 -8.04 -0.29
N SER A 397 16.29 -7.56 0.71
CA SER A 397 17.73 -7.35 0.56
C SER A 397 18.47 -8.69 0.63
N ALA A 398 19.47 -8.88 -0.23
CA ALA A 398 20.37 -10.02 -0.15
C ALA A 398 21.26 -9.96 1.10
N GLU A 399 21.63 -8.76 1.55
CA GLU A 399 22.49 -8.55 2.72
C GLU A 399 21.73 -8.78 4.03
N GLU A 400 20.46 -8.37 4.08
CA GLU A 400 19.59 -8.54 5.25
C GLU A 400 18.19 -9.01 4.83
N PRO A 401 17.98 -10.33 4.65
CA PRO A 401 16.69 -10.84 4.21
C PRO A 401 15.65 -10.70 5.34
N ARG A 402 14.79 -9.69 5.20
CA ARG A 402 13.69 -9.38 6.11
C ARG A 402 12.35 -9.44 5.40
N ILE A 403 11.43 -10.16 6.02
CA ILE A 403 10.05 -10.28 5.60
C ILE A 403 9.23 -9.28 6.41
N PHE A 404 8.66 -8.32 5.71
CA PHE A 404 7.80 -7.28 6.24
C PHE A 404 6.35 -7.75 6.23
N LEU A 405 5.78 -7.84 7.43
CA LEU A 405 4.38 -8.18 7.63
C LEU A 405 3.70 -7.05 8.40
N GLU A 406 2.57 -6.58 7.87
CA GLU A 406 1.73 -5.58 8.50
C GLU A 406 0.62 -6.27 9.27
N CYS A 407 0.61 -6.08 10.59
CA CYS A 407 -0.47 -6.50 11.43
C CYS A 407 -1.63 -5.51 11.31
N ARG A 408 -2.78 -6.04 10.90
CA ARG A 408 -4.03 -5.32 10.71
C ARG A 408 -5.09 -5.64 11.76
N ALA A 409 -4.82 -6.63 12.60
CA ALA A 409 -5.63 -6.98 13.77
C ALA A 409 -4.70 -7.36 14.95
N PRO A 410 -4.19 -6.37 15.71
CA PRO A 410 -3.16 -6.55 16.74
C PRO A 410 -3.42 -7.66 17.76
N SER A 411 -4.67 -7.81 18.23
CA SER A 411 -5.05 -8.88 19.15
C SER A 411 -4.83 -10.27 18.54
N SER A 412 -5.27 -10.46 17.30
CA SER A 412 -5.09 -11.70 16.52
C SER A 412 -3.64 -11.97 16.14
N CYS A 413 -2.87 -10.94 15.78
CA CYS A 413 -1.46 -11.08 15.39
C CYS A 413 -0.58 -11.61 16.52
N LEU A 414 -0.84 -11.18 17.76
CA LEU A 414 -0.03 -11.53 18.93
C LEU A 414 -0.63 -12.68 19.76
N GLY A 415 -1.71 -13.32 19.28
CA GLY A 415 -2.36 -14.45 19.96
C GLY A 415 -2.96 -14.08 21.31
N LYS A 416 -3.33 -12.81 21.49
CA LYS A 416 -3.94 -12.32 22.72
C LYS A 416 -5.45 -12.30 22.56
N THR A 417 -6.18 -12.60 23.63
CA THR A 417 -7.63 -12.46 23.62
C THR A 417 -8.00 -10.98 23.46
N ASP A 418 -9.00 -10.72 22.62
CA ASP A 418 -9.53 -9.37 22.38
C ASP A 418 -9.86 -8.65 23.69
N ALA A 419 -10.41 -9.36 24.68
CA ALA A 419 -10.75 -8.80 25.99
C ALA A 419 -9.55 -8.18 26.75
N LYS A 420 -8.35 -8.77 26.65
CA LYS A 420 -7.15 -8.18 27.27
C LYS A 420 -6.66 -6.97 26.46
N TRP A 421 -6.68 -7.08 25.13
CA TRP A 421 -6.27 -6.00 24.24
C TRP A 421 -7.16 -4.77 24.38
N HIS A 422 -8.47 -4.98 24.48
CA HIS A 422 -9.46 -3.94 24.70
C HIS A 422 -9.38 -3.26 26.07
N ARG A 423 -8.50 -3.69 26.99
CA ARG A 423 -8.26 -3.01 28.27
C ARG A 423 -6.99 -2.17 28.28
N LEU A 424 -6.07 -2.35 27.33
CA LEU A 424 -4.83 -1.59 27.26
C LEU A 424 -5.07 -0.14 26.80
N SER A 425 -4.34 0.82 27.36
CA SER A 425 -4.20 2.16 26.78
C SER A 425 -3.44 2.08 25.44
N TYR A 426 -3.40 3.18 24.68
CA TYR A 426 -2.56 3.26 23.47
C TYR A 426 -1.08 2.98 23.77
N GLU A 427 -0.53 3.65 24.80
CA GLU A 427 0.81 3.36 25.30
C GLU A 427 0.96 1.87 25.64
N GLY A 428 -0.01 1.29 26.35
CA GLY A 428 -0.02 -0.13 26.68
C GLY A 428 0.01 -1.04 25.45
N MET A 429 -0.75 -0.73 24.40
CA MET A 429 -0.73 -1.49 23.14
C MET A 429 0.63 -1.41 22.45
N LEU A 430 1.23 -0.21 22.38
CA LEU A 430 2.55 -0.01 21.78
C LEU A 430 3.64 -0.78 22.53
N LEU A 431 3.66 -0.65 23.85
CA LEU A 431 4.62 -1.35 24.70
C LEU A 431 4.43 -2.87 24.61
N GLU A 432 3.20 -3.36 24.58
CA GLU A 432 2.93 -4.79 24.45
C GLU A 432 3.32 -5.35 23.08
N THR A 433 3.11 -4.59 22.00
CA THR A 433 3.62 -4.94 20.67
C THR A 433 5.14 -4.98 20.67
N ALA A 434 5.80 -3.94 21.17
CA ALA A 434 7.26 -3.88 21.23
C ALA A 434 7.84 -5.02 22.08
N ARG A 435 7.24 -5.34 23.23
CA ARG A 435 7.64 -6.51 24.06
C ARG A 435 7.49 -7.83 23.31
N ALA A 436 6.40 -8.01 22.56
CA ALA A 436 6.18 -9.23 21.81
C ALA A 436 7.21 -9.41 20.69
N VAL A 437 7.52 -8.33 19.98
CA VAL A 437 8.52 -8.35 18.90
C VAL A 437 9.94 -8.49 19.45
N HIS A 438 10.27 -7.82 20.56
CA HIS A 438 11.54 -8.00 21.25
C HIS A 438 11.74 -9.45 21.73
N ARG A 439 10.71 -10.10 22.27
CA ARG A 439 10.79 -11.55 22.60
C ARG A 439 11.02 -12.42 21.38
N LEU A 440 10.46 -12.07 20.22
CA LEU A 440 10.68 -12.80 18.97
C LEU A 440 12.13 -12.67 18.47
N GLU A 441 12.76 -11.52 18.72
CA GLU A 441 14.17 -11.28 18.41
C GLU A 441 15.11 -12.19 19.20
N HIS A 442 14.78 -12.46 20.47
CA HIS A 442 15.59 -13.23 21.42
C HIS A 442 15.17 -14.69 21.65
N ALA A 443 14.04 -15.13 21.09
CA ALA A 443 13.67 -16.56 20.99
C ALA A 443 14.64 -17.31 20.07
#